data_AF-A0A7G8KL55-F1
#
_entry.id   AF-A0A7G8KL55-F1
#
_cell.length_a   1.000
_cell.length_b   1.000
_cell.length_c   1.000
_cell.angle_alpha   90.00
_cell.angle_beta   90.00
_cell.angle_gamma   90.00
#
_symmetry.space_group_name_H-M   'P 1'
#
loop_
_entity.id
_entity.type
_entity.pdbx_description
1 polymer ?
#
loop_
_entity_poly.entity_id
_entity_poly.type
_entity_poly.pdbx_seq_one_letter_code
_entity_poly.pdbx_strand_id
1 'polypeptide(L)'
;MPTLSTSTVTAATDSYITAIADTRQQIEAAQRLRYQVFGEEKGAKLASHAAGLDVDEFDAVMDHLIVSDKATGEIVGTYRLLPPGRTERLFSEGEFDLRGLPLDVRSSLVEAGRACVHPDHRSGAVINLMWAGLARYVLLSGHRYLAGCASVSLADGGGAASNAWLLGTARHTAPPELRVQPRDPWTPPAALNTKPSYADLPPLLRGYLRVGAWMCGAPHHERDFDDADFFVVLDTEQMNDRYRRYFLGDAQ
;
A
#
# COMPACT_ATOMS: atom_id res chain seq x y z
N MET A 1 -26.31 -38.61 11.03
CA MET A 1 -25.21 -38.35 10.07
C MET A 1 -25.56 -37.08 9.30
N PRO A 2 -25.14 -35.88 9.73
CA PRO A 2 -25.31 -34.69 8.93
C PRO A 2 -24.08 -34.54 8.02
N THR A 3 -24.34 -34.50 6.72
CA THR A 3 -23.40 -34.18 5.65
C THR A 3 -22.98 -32.71 5.77
N LEU A 4 -21.70 -32.47 6.02
CA LEU A 4 -21.11 -31.13 5.96
C LEU A 4 -20.91 -30.76 4.48
N SER A 5 -21.55 -29.68 4.08
CA SER A 5 -21.49 -29.09 2.74
C SER A 5 -20.15 -28.39 2.57
N THR A 6 -19.30 -28.93 1.69
CA THR A 6 -18.01 -28.34 1.30
C THR A 6 -18.25 -27.15 0.38
N SER A 7 -18.34 -25.95 0.93
CA SER A 7 -18.35 -24.72 0.12
C SER A 7 -16.95 -24.45 -0.40
N THR A 8 -16.80 -24.59 -1.71
CA THR A 8 -15.59 -24.35 -2.51
C THR A 8 -15.19 -22.88 -2.48
N VAL A 9 -14.05 -22.56 -1.86
CA VAL A 9 -13.38 -21.24 -1.92
C VAL A 9 -12.53 -21.12 -3.19
N THR A 10 -13.04 -21.60 -4.33
CA THR A 10 -12.24 -21.72 -5.58
C THR A 10 -12.64 -20.72 -6.67
N ALA A 11 -13.69 -19.91 -6.46
CA ALA A 11 -14.29 -19.13 -7.55
C ALA A 11 -13.69 -17.73 -7.78
N ALA A 12 -13.15 -17.05 -6.77
CA ALA A 12 -12.78 -15.63 -6.89
C ALA A 12 -11.38 -15.38 -7.49
N THR A 13 -10.42 -16.28 -7.26
CA THR A 13 -9.06 -16.13 -7.80
C THR A 13 -8.97 -16.49 -9.29
N ASP A 14 -9.90 -17.32 -9.79
CA ASP A 14 -9.91 -17.72 -11.19
C ASP A 14 -10.56 -16.67 -12.11
N SER A 15 -11.17 -15.61 -11.56
CA SER A 15 -11.76 -14.51 -12.35
C SER A 15 -10.78 -13.39 -12.67
N TYR A 16 -9.58 -13.38 -12.08
CA TYR A 16 -8.64 -12.26 -12.22
C TYR A 16 -7.27 -12.74 -12.69
N ILE A 17 -6.52 -11.83 -13.33
CA ILE A 17 -5.12 -12.04 -13.72
C ILE A 17 -4.28 -10.97 -13.05
N THR A 18 -3.13 -11.35 -12.50
CA THR A 18 -2.15 -10.43 -11.91
C THR A 18 -0.88 -10.44 -12.76
N ALA A 19 -0.35 -9.27 -13.09
CA ALA A 19 0.87 -9.11 -13.88
C ALA A 19 1.60 -7.81 -13.53
N ILE A 20 2.87 -7.72 -13.90
CA ILE A 20 3.54 -6.42 -14.08
C ILE A 20 3.22 -5.95 -15.49
N ALA A 21 2.73 -4.72 -15.63
CA ALA A 21 2.41 -4.14 -16.92
C ALA A 21 3.67 -4.06 -17.80
N ASP A 22 3.57 -4.54 -19.04
CA ASP A 22 4.66 -4.58 -20.02
C ASP A 22 4.34 -3.77 -21.29
N THR A 23 3.13 -3.20 -21.37
CA THR A 23 2.70 -2.35 -22.48
C THR A 23 2.26 -0.97 -22.02
N ARG A 24 2.40 0.01 -22.91
CA ARG A 24 1.92 1.38 -22.68
C ARG A 24 0.41 1.43 -22.41
N GLN A 25 -0.36 0.57 -23.09
CA GLN A 25 -1.81 0.49 -22.95
C GLN A 25 -2.21 0.05 -21.54
N GLN A 26 -1.51 -0.92 -20.95
CA GLN A 26 -1.76 -1.34 -19.57
C GLN A 26 -1.40 -0.25 -18.57
N ILE A 27 -0.26 0.43 -18.76
CA ILE A 27 0.15 1.54 -17.89
C ILE A 27 -0.90 2.67 -17.96
N GLU A 28 -1.36 3.04 -19.15
CA GLU A 28 -2.41 4.05 -19.32
C GLU A 28 -3.74 3.63 -18.69
N ALA A 29 -4.12 2.36 -18.81
CA ALA A 29 -5.31 1.83 -18.14
C ALA A 29 -5.19 1.88 -16.60
N ALA A 30 -4.01 1.57 -16.04
CA ALA A 30 -3.76 1.74 -14.61
C ALA A 30 -3.78 3.22 -14.17
N GLN A 31 -3.23 4.13 -14.99
CA GLN A 31 -3.30 5.58 -14.76
C GLN A 31 -4.75 6.09 -14.76
N ARG A 32 -5.59 5.58 -15.67
CA ARG A 32 -7.03 5.89 -15.72
C ARG A 32 -7.77 5.37 -14.50
N LEU A 33 -7.51 4.13 -14.07
CA LEU A 33 -8.08 3.58 -12.84
C LEU A 33 -7.72 4.43 -11.62
N ARG A 34 -6.45 4.84 -11.50
CA ARG A 34 -6.00 5.73 -10.42
C ARG A 34 -6.71 7.07 -10.47
N TYR A 35 -6.90 7.67 -11.64
CA TYR A 35 -7.66 8.91 -11.78
C TYR A 35 -9.11 8.75 -11.30
N GLN A 36 -9.80 7.69 -11.72
CA GLN A 36 -11.17 7.42 -11.29
C GLN A 36 -11.27 7.29 -9.76
N VAL A 37 -10.35 6.55 -9.13
CA VAL A 37 -10.40 6.33 -7.67
C VAL A 37 -9.93 7.55 -6.88
N PHE A 38 -8.82 8.18 -7.28
CA PHE A 38 -8.23 9.28 -6.52
C PHE A 38 -8.83 10.63 -6.86
N GLY A 39 -8.99 10.93 -8.14
CA GLY A 39 -9.54 12.21 -8.62
C GLY A 39 -11.07 12.27 -8.53
N GLU A 40 -11.77 11.30 -9.12
CA GLU A 40 -13.23 11.36 -9.22
C GLU A 40 -13.94 10.92 -7.94
N GLU A 41 -13.59 9.75 -7.39
CA GLU A 41 -14.24 9.22 -6.18
C GLU A 41 -13.78 9.94 -4.90
N LYS A 42 -12.46 10.10 -4.72
CA LYS A 42 -11.88 10.73 -3.52
C LYS A 42 -11.79 12.25 -3.61
N GLY A 43 -11.97 12.85 -4.79
CA GLY A 43 -11.95 14.30 -4.96
C GLY A 43 -10.56 14.94 -4.84
N ALA A 44 -9.49 14.13 -4.91
CA ALA A 44 -8.13 14.63 -4.74
C ALA A 44 -7.69 15.49 -5.93
N LYS A 45 -6.88 16.51 -5.64
CA LYS A 45 -6.29 17.37 -6.66
C LYS A 45 -5.05 16.73 -7.23
N LEU A 46 -5.22 15.94 -8.29
CA LEU A 46 -4.10 15.28 -8.96
C LEU A 46 -3.29 16.30 -9.78
N ALA A 47 -1.96 16.18 -9.73
CA ALA A 47 -1.03 17.06 -10.47
C ALA A 47 -1.20 16.96 -11.99
N SER A 48 -1.69 15.81 -12.47
CA SER A 48 -2.00 15.57 -13.88
C SER A 48 -3.36 16.17 -14.27
N HIS A 49 -3.34 17.20 -15.11
CA HIS A 49 -4.51 17.68 -15.85
C HIS A 49 -4.76 16.90 -17.15
N ALA A 50 -4.02 15.81 -17.39
CA ALA A 50 -4.13 15.06 -18.63
C ALA A 50 -5.43 14.25 -18.63
N ALA A 51 -6.47 14.75 -19.31
CA ALA A 51 -7.63 14.02 -19.86
C ALA A 51 -8.14 12.76 -19.11
N GLY A 52 -8.19 12.78 -17.78
CA GLY A 52 -8.65 11.64 -16.98
C GLY A 52 -7.60 10.59 -16.60
N LEU A 53 -6.33 10.99 -16.44
CA LEU A 53 -5.21 10.11 -16.03
C LEU A 53 -4.50 10.66 -14.79
N ASP A 54 -4.10 9.78 -13.87
CA ASP A 54 -3.19 10.08 -12.76
C ASP A 54 -1.76 9.77 -13.21
N VAL A 55 -1.00 10.81 -13.59
CA VAL A 55 0.36 10.68 -14.14
C VAL A 55 1.33 11.59 -13.42
N ASP A 56 2.51 11.08 -13.06
CA ASP A 56 3.62 11.87 -12.56
C ASP A 56 4.99 11.40 -13.11
N GLU A 57 6.06 12.05 -12.69
CA GLU A 57 7.43 11.74 -13.13
C GLU A 57 7.91 10.34 -12.73
N PHE A 58 7.28 9.70 -11.74
CA PHE A 58 7.66 8.37 -11.27
C PHE A 58 7.07 7.25 -12.14
N ASP A 59 6.02 7.50 -12.92
CA ASP A 59 5.44 6.49 -13.82
C ASP A 59 6.43 6.01 -14.90
N ALA A 60 7.46 6.80 -15.21
CA ALA A 60 8.49 6.39 -16.17
C ALA A 60 9.52 5.41 -15.59
N VAL A 61 9.60 5.29 -14.27
CA VAL A 61 10.66 4.56 -13.56
C VAL A 61 10.13 3.49 -12.59
N MET A 62 8.83 3.53 -12.29
CA MET A 62 8.13 2.53 -11.49
C MET A 62 7.57 1.41 -12.35
N ASP A 63 7.64 0.19 -11.83
CA ASP A 63 6.87 -0.92 -12.36
C ASP A 63 5.40 -0.78 -11.93
N HIS A 64 4.47 -1.23 -12.77
CA HIS A 64 3.04 -1.18 -12.47
C HIS A 64 2.52 -2.60 -12.27
N LEU A 65 2.26 -2.97 -11.01
CA LEU A 65 1.52 -4.19 -10.71
C LEU A 65 0.05 -3.94 -11.03
N ILE A 66 -0.55 -4.80 -11.83
CA ILE A 66 -1.94 -4.68 -12.29
C ILE A 66 -2.71 -5.96 -12.00
N VAL A 67 -3.98 -5.80 -11.69
CA VAL A 67 -4.96 -6.89 -11.65
C VAL A 67 -6.05 -6.59 -12.67
N SER A 68 -6.29 -7.54 -13.57
CA SER A 68 -7.30 -7.44 -14.62
C SER A 68 -8.44 -8.43 -14.38
N ASP A 69 -9.68 -8.02 -14.65
CA ASP A 69 -10.82 -8.94 -14.73
C ASP A 69 -10.71 -9.76 -16.02
N LYS A 70 -10.79 -11.09 -15.92
CA LYS A 70 -10.73 -11.99 -17.09
C LYS A 70 -11.94 -11.83 -18.00
N ALA A 71 -13.10 -11.47 -17.45
CA ALA A 71 -14.33 -11.38 -18.23
C ALA A 71 -14.33 -10.16 -19.15
N THR A 72 -13.87 -9.01 -18.66
CA THR A 72 -13.88 -7.74 -19.41
C THR A 72 -12.53 -7.36 -20.00
N GLY A 73 -11.43 -7.89 -19.43
CA GLY A 73 -10.07 -7.46 -19.75
C GLY A 73 -9.67 -6.13 -19.11
N GLU A 74 -10.55 -5.53 -18.30
CA GLU A 74 -10.28 -4.24 -17.67
C GLU A 74 -9.32 -4.37 -16.49
N ILE A 75 -8.47 -3.36 -16.31
CA ILE A 75 -7.61 -3.26 -15.12
C ILE A 75 -8.45 -2.71 -13.97
N VAL A 76 -8.60 -3.52 -12.92
CA VAL A 76 -9.49 -3.28 -11.78
C VAL A 76 -8.74 -3.09 -10.47
N GLY A 77 -7.42 -3.27 -10.46
CA GLY A 77 -6.56 -2.98 -9.32
C GLY A 77 -5.14 -2.68 -9.73
N THR A 78 -4.44 -1.80 -9.00
CA THR A 78 -3.04 -1.48 -9.31
C THR A 78 -2.23 -1.02 -8.11
N TYR A 79 -0.92 -1.31 -8.14
CA TYR A 79 0.14 -0.72 -7.34
C TYR A 79 1.23 -0.18 -8.27
N ARG A 80 1.89 0.90 -7.87
CA ARG A 80 3.21 1.26 -8.41
C ARG A 80 4.32 0.76 -7.50
N LEU A 81 5.40 0.28 -8.10
CA LEU A 81 6.55 -0.31 -7.41
C LEU A 81 7.84 0.36 -7.89
N LEU A 82 8.60 0.96 -6.98
CA LEU A 82 9.91 1.53 -7.24
C LEU A 82 10.98 0.61 -6.64
N PRO A 83 11.63 -0.25 -7.44
CA PRO A 83 12.79 -1.00 -7.00
C PRO A 83 14.01 -0.06 -6.86
N PRO A 84 15.00 -0.44 -6.04
CA PRO A 84 16.21 0.36 -5.84
C PRO A 84 17.03 0.50 -7.13
N GLY A 85 17.73 1.62 -7.27
CA GLY A 85 18.61 1.88 -8.42
C GLY A 85 17.93 2.44 -9.67
N ARG A 86 16.60 2.63 -9.66
CA ARG A 86 15.86 3.32 -10.74
C ARG A 86 15.98 4.84 -10.65
N THR A 87 16.03 5.37 -9.43
CA THR A 87 16.13 6.79 -9.12
C THR A 87 17.02 6.99 -7.88
N GLU A 88 17.54 8.20 -7.70
CA GLU A 88 18.25 8.56 -6.47
C GLU A 88 17.30 8.81 -5.30
N ARG A 89 16.07 9.25 -5.61
CA ARG A 89 15.04 9.63 -4.64
C ARG A 89 13.92 8.62 -4.61
N LEU A 90 13.43 8.32 -3.41
CA LEU A 90 12.17 7.61 -3.19
C LEU A 90 10.98 8.56 -3.39
N PHE A 91 9.83 8.02 -3.75
CA PHE A 91 8.58 8.77 -3.92
C PHE A 91 8.14 9.43 -2.61
N SER A 92 8.16 8.69 -1.50
CA SER A 92 7.82 9.18 -0.16
C SER A 92 8.80 10.21 0.39
N GLU A 93 9.93 10.52 -0.30
CA GLU A 93 10.77 11.67 0.06
C GLU A 93 10.08 13.02 -0.17
N GLY A 94 8.98 13.06 -0.92
CA GLY A 94 8.11 14.23 -1.01
C GLY A 94 7.37 14.53 0.30
N GLU A 95 7.09 13.49 1.10
CA GLU A 95 6.30 13.58 2.33
C GLU A 95 7.17 13.45 3.60
N PHE A 96 8.29 12.72 3.51
CA PHE A 96 9.16 12.37 4.64
C PHE A 96 10.64 12.67 4.37
N ASP A 97 11.41 12.90 5.42
CA ASP A 97 12.86 12.87 5.37
C ASP A 97 13.38 11.43 5.50
N LEU A 98 13.69 10.81 4.37
CA LEU A 98 14.18 9.42 4.29
C LEU A 98 15.71 9.32 4.16
N ARG A 99 16.45 10.45 4.26
CA ARG A 99 17.91 10.48 4.12
C ARG A 99 18.63 9.69 5.22
N GLY A 100 17.98 9.54 6.37
CA GLY A 100 18.52 8.80 7.52
C GLY A 100 18.39 7.28 7.41
N LEU A 101 17.68 6.75 6.41
CA LEU A 101 17.55 5.31 6.24
C LEU A 101 18.92 4.67 5.94
N PRO A 102 19.27 3.55 6.60
CA PRO A 102 20.51 2.83 6.35
C PRO A 102 20.69 2.46 4.88
N LEU A 103 21.94 2.46 4.40
CA LEU A 103 22.24 2.22 3.00
C LEU A 103 21.81 0.81 2.55
N ASP A 104 22.01 -0.20 3.39
CA ASP A 104 21.61 -1.59 3.18
C ASP A 104 20.08 -1.76 3.10
N VAL A 105 19.34 -0.95 3.86
CA VAL A 105 17.87 -0.85 3.74
C VAL A 105 17.54 -0.23 2.39
N ARG A 106 18.06 0.97 2.09
CA ARG A 106 17.74 1.70 0.84
C ARG A 106 18.11 0.90 -0.41
N SER A 107 19.22 0.17 -0.43
CA SER A 107 19.65 -0.64 -1.57
C SER A 107 18.82 -1.90 -1.78
N SER A 108 17.95 -2.25 -0.82
CA SER A 108 17.15 -3.48 -0.81
C SER A 108 15.66 -3.19 -0.59
N LEU A 109 15.25 -1.92 -0.72
CA LEU A 109 13.90 -1.42 -0.50
C LEU A 109 13.13 -1.32 -1.81
N VAL A 110 12.01 -2.01 -1.91
CA VAL A 110 10.98 -1.70 -2.90
C VAL A 110 9.98 -0.77 -2.25
N GLU A 111 9.79 0.40 -2.83
CA GLU A 111 8.73 1.32 -2.40
C GLU A 111 7.46 1.06 -3.22
N ALA A 112 6.33 0.92 -2.53
CA ALA A 112 5.03 0.69 -3.12
C ALA A 112 4.08 1.85 -2.81
N GLY A 113 3.30 2.26 -3.81
CA GLY A 113 2.38 3.38 -3.66
C GLY A 113 1.25 3.36 -4.67
N ARG A 114 0.38 4.38 -4.59
CA ARG A 114 -0.77 4.59 -5.47
C ARG A 114 -1.66 3.34 -5.62
N ALA A 115 -1.87 2.65 -4.50
CA ALA A 115 -2.71 1.46 -4.43
C ALA A 115 -4.19 1.82 -4.60
N CYS A 116 -4.86 1.24 -5.59
CA CYS A 116 -6.31 1.39 -5.72
C CYS A 116 -6.98 0.17 -6.32
N VAL A 117 -8.27 0.01 -6.00
CA VAL A 117 -9.15 -1.02 -6.53
C VAL A 117 -10.43 -0.35 -7.02
N HIS A 118 -10.86 -0.71 -8.23
CA HIS A 118 -12.10 -0.24 -8.82
C HIS A 118 -13.28 -0.50 -7.87
N PRO A 119 -14.19 0.46 -7.65
CA PRO A 119 -15.29 0.35 -6.68
C PRO A 119 -16.06 -0.97 -6.76
N ASP A 120 -16.40 -1.40 -7.97
CA ASP A 120 -17.19 -2.60 -8.22
C ASP A 120 -16.44 -3.92 -7.94
N HIS A 121 -15.12 -3.86 -7.73
CA HIS A 121 -14.26 -5.04 -7.49
C HIS A 121 -13.69 -5.10 -6.07
N ARG A 122 -14.20 -4.28 -5.13
CA ARG A 122 -13.76 -4.25 -3.71
C ARG A 122 -14.31 -5.40 -2.86
N SER A 123 -14.29 -6.61 -3.40
CA SER A 123 -14.71 -7.85 -2.73
C SER A 123 -13.65 -8.49 -1.82
N GLY A 124 -12.44 -7.91 -1.79
CA GLY A 124 -11.27 -8.47 -1.10
C GLY A 124 -10.40 -9.36 -1.99
N ALA A 125 -10.95 -9.95 -3.06
CA ALA A 125 -10.19 -10.82 -3.97
C ALA A 125 -9.07 -10.07 -4.69
N VAL A 126 -9.38 -8.90 -5.26
CA VAL A 126 -8.40 -8.08 -6.00
C VAL A 126 -7.26 -7.61 -5.10
N ILE A 127 -7.55 -7.10 -3.90
CA ILE A 127 -6.50 -6.65 -2.99
C ILE A 127 -5.62 -7.79 -2.49
N ASN A 128 -6.18 -8.98 -2.26
CA ASN A 128 -5.39 -10.16 -1.89
C ASN A 128 -4.45 -10.59 -3.03
N LEU A 129 -4.91 -10.53 -4.28
CA LEU A 129 -4.08 -10.79 -5.46
C LEU A 129 -2.98 -9.74 -5.61
N MET A 130 -3.30 -8.45 -5.40
CA MET A 130 -2.32 -7.38 -5.39
C MET A 130 -1.25 -7.61 -4.32
N TRP A 131 -1.63 -7.99 -3.09
CA TRP A 131 -0.66 -8.29 -2.03
C TRP A 131 0.19 -9.53 -2.31
N ALA A 132 -0.39 -10.58 -2.88
CA ALA A 132 0.37 -11.74 -3.33
C ALA A 132 1.35 -11.38 -4.46
N GLY A 133 0.92 -10.56 -5.43
CA GLY A 133 1.76 -10.05 -6.50
C GLY A 133 2.91 -9.19 -5.96
N LEU A 134 2.62 -8.29 -5.03
CA LEU A 134 3.60 -7.43 -4.36
C LEU A 134 4.65 -8.25 -3.60
N ALA A 135 4.20 -9.20 -2.78
CA ALA A 135 5.11 -10.06 -2.03
C ALA A 135 5.97 -10.93 -2.95
N ARG A 136 5.41 -11.50 -4.02
CA ARG A 136 6.18 -12.24 -5.03
C ARG A 136 7.19 -11.35 -5.73
N TYR A 137 6.81 -10.13 -6.10
CA TYR A 137 7.72 -9.17 -6.72
C TYR A 137 8.94 -8.93 -5.83
N VAL A 138 8.74 -8.59 -4.55
CA VAL A 138 9.83 -8.32 -3.61
C VAL A 138 10.70 -9.57 -3.40
N LEU A 139 10.09 -10.73 -3.17
CA LEU A 139 10.83 -11.97 -2.89
C LEU A 139 11.61 -12.49 -4.11
N LEU A 140 11.03 -12.45 -5.31
CA LEU A 140 11.66 -12.95 -6.52
C LEU A 140 12.71 -12.00 -7.11
N SER A 141 12.60 -10.70 -6.84
CA SER A 141 13.63 -9.71 -7.19
C SER A 141 14.83 -9.71 -6.24
N GLY A 142 14.77 -10.48 -5.15
CA GLY A 142 15.84 -10.56 -4.14
C GLY A 142 15.91 -9.34 -3.22
N HIS A 143 14.86 -8.51 -3.21
CA HIS A 143 14.74 -7.39 -2.28
C HIS A 143 14.21 -7.86 -0.93
N ARG A 144 14.57 -7.13 0.12
CA ARG A 144 14.25 -7.50 1.51
C ARG A 144 13.14 -6.65 2.09
N TYR A 145 13.16 -5.36 1.82
CA TYR A 145 12.26 -4.41 2.44
C TYR A 145 11.17 -4.00 1.47
N LEU A 146 9.96 -3.86 1.99
CA LEU A 146 8.84 -3.22 1.33
C LEU A 146 8.45 -2.00 2.16
N ALA A 147 8.33 -0.83 1.52
CA ALA A 147 7.90 0.38 2.21
C ALA A 147 6.92 1.20 1.39
N GLY A 148 6.30 2.18 2.03
CA GLY A 148 5.40 3.13 1.38
C GLY A 148 4.56 3.87 2.40
N CYS A 149 3.69 4.74 1.90
CA CYS A 149 2.75 5.49 2.73
C CYS A 149 1.42 4.77 2.84
N ALA A 150 0.99 4.56 4.08
CA ALA A 150 -0.34 4.06 4.40
C ALA A 150 -1.21 5.21 4.88
N SER A 151 -2.15 5.63 4.02
CA SER A 151 -3.04 6.77 4.25
C SER A 151 -4.19 6.41 5.18
N VAL A 152 -4.48 7.29 6.13
CA VAL A 152 -5.64 7.21 7.03
C VAL A 152 -6.44 8.49 6.90
N SER A 153 -7.69 8.38 6.45
CA SER A 153 -8.54 9.55 6.26
C SER A 153 -8.83 10.31 7.53
N LEU A 154 -8.85 11.64 7.39
CA LEU A 154 -9.18 12.61 8.43
C LEU A 154 -10.67 13.00 8.42
N ALA A 155 -11.47 12.42 7.51
CA ALA A 155 -12.89 12.73 7.36
C ALA A 155 -13.73 12.51 8.63
N ASP A 156 -13.26 11.69 9.58
CA ASP A 156 -13.88 11.48 10.89
C ASP A 156 -13.43 12.50 11.97
N GLY A 157 -12.77 13.58 11.55
CA GLY A 157 -12.13 14.55 12.44
C GLY A 157 -10.77 14.08 12.97
N GLY A 158 -10.16 13.06 12.35
CA GLY A 158 -8.85 12.53 12.72
C GLY A 158 -8.88 11.49 13.83
N GLY A 159 -10.03 10.88 14.11
CA GLY A 159 -10.18 9.83 15.11
C GLY A 159 -9.41 8.57 14.74
N ALA A 160 -9.60 8.08 13.51
CA ALA A 160 -8.89 6.93 12.97
C ALA A 160 -7.38 7.15 12.91
N ALA A 161 -6.93 8.33 12.44
CA ALA A 161 -5.52 8.70 12.38
C ALA A 161 -4.89 8.79 13.78
N SER A 162 -5.60 9.38 14.75
CA SER A 162 -5.21 9.42 16.16
C SER A 162 -5.01 8.02 16.74
N ASN A 163 -5.96 7.11 16.50
CA ASN A 163 -5.87 5.72 16.96
C ASN A 163 -4.75 4.94 16.24
N ALA A 164 -4.55 5.16 14.94
CA ALA A 164 -3.44 4.59 14.18
C ALA A 164 -2.09 5.02 14.77
N TRP A 165 -1.93 6.31 15.08
CA TRP A 165 -0.71 6.84 15.68
C TRP A 165 -0.44 6.26 17.08
N LEU A 166 -1.47 6.16 17.92
CA LEU A 166 -1.38 5.49 19.22
C LEU A 166 -0.96 4.02 19.09
N LEU A 167 -1.53 3.29 18.13
CA LEU A 167 -1.21 1.89 17.92
C LEU A 167 0.22 1.70 17.39
N GLY A 168 0.65 2.58 16.49
CA GLY A 168 2.02 2.66 15.97
C GLY A 168 3.04 2.82 17.08
N THR A 169 2.86 3.85 17.90
CA THR A 169 3.78 4.17 19.00
C THR A 169 3.75 3.15 20.14
N ALA A 170 2.64 2.43 20.35
CA ALA A 170 2.53 1.45 21.42
C ALA A 170 2.95 0.02 21.03
N ARG A 171 2.80 -0.38 19.76
CA ARG A 171 2.92 -1.79 19.36
C ARG A 171 3.72 -2.04 18.07
N HIS A 172 3.80 -1.06 17.17
CA HIS A 172 4.39 -1.24 15.84
C HIS A 172 5.47 -0.22 15.55
N THR A 173 6.16 0.26 16.58
CA THR A 173 7.19 1.28 16.40
C THR A 173 8.41 0.68 15.72
N ALA A 174 8.91 1.36 14.70
CA ALA A 174 10.11 0.93 14.01
C ALA A 174 11.36 0.98 14.91
N PRO A 175 12.36 0.12 14.64
CA PRO A 175 13.72 0.27 15.15
C PRO A 175 14.25 1.70 14.96
N PRO A 176 15.05 2.25 15.88
CA PRO A 176 15.52 3.64 15.82
C PRO A 176 16.10 4.08 14.47
N GLU A 177 16.84 3.21 13.81
CA GLU A 177 17.48 3.41 12.51
C GLU A 177 16.50 3.50 11.33
N LEU A 178 15.29 2.95 11.47
CA LEU A 178 14.24 3.03 10.46
C LEU A 178 13.27 4.19 10.71
N ARG A 179 13.52 5.01 11.75
CA ARG A 179 12.62 6.13 12.07
C ARG A 179 12.84 7.31 11.14
N VAL A 180 11.74 7.91 10.71
CA VAL A 180 11.70 9.02 9.76
C VAL A 180 10.90 10.18 10.32
N GLN A 181 11.08 11.37 9.75
CA GLN A 181 10.32 12.56 10.13
C GLN A 181 9.45 13.02 8.96
N PRO A 182 8.17 13.34 9.18
CA PRO A 182 7.34 13.94 8.14
C PRO A 182 7.81 15.38 7.85
N ARG A 183 7.62 15.83 6.61
CA ARG A 183 7.89 17.21 6.19
C ARG A 183 6.80 18.19 6.64
N ASP A 184 5.53 17.78 6.62
CA ASP A 184 4.41 18.49 7.21
C ASP A 184 3.74 17.56 8.25
N PRO A 185 4.11 17.63 9.54
CA PRO A 185 3.57 16.72 10.55
C PRO A 185 2.08 16.96 10.81
N TRP A 186 1.26 15.90 10.70
CA TRP A 186 -0.10 15.95 11.21
C TRP A 186 -0.11 15.79 12.73
N THR A 187 -0.85 16.66 13.42
CA THR A 187 -0.99 16.63 14.88
C THR A 187 -2.43 16.31 15.26
N PRO A 188 -2.68 15.32 16.14
CA PRO A 188 -4.01 15.03 16.65
C PRO A 188 -4.69 16.28 17.23
N PRO A 189 -5.98 16.53 16.91
CA PRO A 189 -6.70 17.69 17.43
C PRO A 189 -7.00 17.60 18.92
N ALA A 190 -6.90 16.41 19.52
CA ALA A 190 -7.14 16.16 20.93
C ALA A 190 -6.05 15.26 21.53
N ALA A 191 -5.94 15.29 22.86
CA ALA A 191 -5.01 14.44 23.59
C ALA A 191 -5.35 12.95 23.41
N LEU A 192 -4.32 12.16 23.12
CA LEU A 192 -4.40 10.74 22.85
C LEU A 192 -4.47 9.92 24.16
N ASN A 193 -5.64 9.91 24.82
CA ASN A 193 -5.83 9.27 26.13
C ASN A 193 -6.59 7.94 26.08
N THR A 194 -6.85 7.41 24.88
CA THR A 194 -7.61 6.17 24.68
C THR A 194 -6.67 4.97 24.53
N LYS A 195 -7.21 3.76 24.78
CA LYS A 195 -6.45 2.53 24.55
C LYS A 195 -6.40 2.25 23.03
N PRO A 196 -5.22 2.00 22.45
CA PRO A 196 -5.11 1.72 21.02
C PRO A 196 -5.86 0.45 20.63
N SER A 197 -6.58 0.53 19.50
CA SER A 197 -7.43 -0.54 18.97
C SER A 197 -7.15 -0.79 17.49
N TYR A 198 -7.34 -2.04 17.04
CA TYR A 198 -7.30 -2.35 15.61
C TYR A 198 -8.64 -2.11 14.90
N ALA A 199 -9.73 -1.87 15.65
CA ALA A 199 -11.09 -1.79 15.09
C ALA A 199 -11.24 -0.67 14.06
N ASP A 200 -10.60 0.46 14.32
CA ASP A 200 -10.78 1.71 13.57
C ASP A 200 -9.66 1.97 12.55
N LEU A 201 -8.74 1.02 12.37
CA LEU A 201 -7.72 1.15 11.34
C LEU A 201 -8.31 0.90 9.95
N PRO A 202 -7.90 1.67 8.92
CA PRO A 202 -8.16 1.30 7.54
C PRO A 202 -7.72 -0.16 7.26
N PRO A 203 -8.49 -0.93 6.47
CA PRO A 203 -8.19 -2.34 6.23
C PRO A 203 -6.77 -2.60 5.71
N LEU A 204 -6.24 -1.72 4.85
CA LEU A 204 -4.88 -1.85 4.31
C LEU A 204 -3.82 -1.74 5.40
N LEU A 205 -3.84 -0.65 6.16
CA LEU A 205 -2.91 -0.43 7.27
C LEU A 205 -3.00 -1.58 8.29
N ARG A 206 -4.21 -2.00 8.64
CA ARG A 206 -4.44 -3.14 9.54
C ARG A 206 -3.75 -4.43 9.03
N GLY A 207 -3.79 -4.67 7.73
CA GLY A 207 -3.11 -5.81 7.12
C GLY A 207 -1.59 -5.69 7.18
N TYR A 208 -1.02 -4.52 6.87
CA TYR A 208 0.42 -4.29 6.96
C TYR A 208 0.94 -4.55 8.37
N LEU A 209 0.28 -4.00 9.39
CA LEU A 209 0.66 -4.22 10.79
C LEU A 209 0.50 -5.69 11.21
N ARG A 210 -0.50 -6.40 10.66
CA ARG A 210 -0.72 -7.82 10.95
C ARG A 210 0.36 -8.72 10.37
N VAL A 211 0.98 -8.34 9.24
CA VAL A 211 2.10 -9.09 8.65
C VAL A 211 3.46 -8.72 9.24
N GLY A 212 3.51 -7.71 10.12
CA GLY A 212 4.70 -7.32 10.86
C GLY A 212 5.35 -6.02 10.39
N ALA A 213 4.65 -5.20 9.60
CA ALA A 213 5.18 -3.89 9.22
C ALA A 213 5.26 -2.95 10.44
N TRP A 214 6.27 -2.10 10.45
CA TRP A 214 6.43 -1.03 11.43
C TRP A 214 5.92 0.29 10.90
N MET A 215 5.46 1.15 11.82
CA MET A 215 5.31 2.59 11.60
C MET A 215 6.60 3.29 11.97
N CYS A 216 7.12 4.07 11.02
CA CYS A 216 8.45 4.66 11.11
C CYS A 216 8.49 6.05 11.75
N GLY A 217 7.35 6.67 12.04
CA GLY A 217 7.35 8.01 12.61
C GLY A 217 5.96 8.62 12.65
N ALA A 218 5.92 9.89 13.06
CA ALA A 218 4.70 10.68 13.05
C ALA A 218 4.15 10.79 11.60
N PRO A 219 2.83 10.84 11.42
CA PRO A 219 2.26 10.93 10.09
C PRO A 219 2.50 12.29 9.43
N HIS A 220 2.58 12.27 8.10
CA HIS A 220 2.51 13.46 7.25
C HIS A 220 1.05 13.89 7.07
N HIS A 221 0.80 15.19 6.97
CA HIS A 221 -0.52 15.74 6.69
C HIS A 221 -0.71 15.93 5.18
N GLU A 222 -1.35 14.96 4.52
CA GLU A 222 -1.64 15.01 3.09
C GLU A 222 -2.95 15.77 2.85
N ARG A 223 -2.81 17.04 2.47
CA ARG A 223 -3.91 17.99 2.37
C ARG A 223 -4.74 17.82 1.12
N ASP A 224 -4.17 17.29 0.04
CA ASP A 224 -4.90 17.10 -1.21
C ASP A 224 -5.89 15.94 -1.11
N PHE A 225 -5.63 14.99 -0.20
CA PHE A 225 -6.50 13.84 0.08
C PHE A 225 -7.27 13.95 1.41
N ASP A 226 -6.96 14.93 2.26
CA ASP A 226 -7.44 15.02 3.65
C ASP A 226 -7.13 13.74 4.44
N ASP A 227 -5.89 13.28 4.31
CA ASP A 227 -5.38 12.04 4.89
C ASP A 227 -4.18 12.35 5.83
N ALA A 228 -3.98 11.48 6.83
CA ALA A 228 -2.73 11.35 7.56
C ALA A 228 -1.95 10.15 6.99
N ASP A 229 -0.80 10.42 6.39
CA ASP A 229 0.03 9.40 5.77
C ASP A 229 1.06 8.87 6.77
N PHE A 230 1.12 7.55 6.93
CA PHE A 230 2.11 6.89 7.77
C PHE A 230 3.13 6.18 6.89
N PHE A 231 4.41 6.58 6.99
CA PHE A 231 5.47 5.79 6.37
C PHE A 231 5.63 4.47 7.13
N VAL A 232 5.43 3.37 6.40
CA VAL A 232 5.50 2.01 6.93
C VAL A 232 6.59 1.20 6.23
N VAL A 233 7.26 0.33 6.98
CA VAL A 233 8.31 -0.56 6.48
C VAL A 233 8.02 -1.99 6.94
N LEU A 234 8.05 -2.94 6.01
CA LEU A 234 8.02 -4.36 6.26
C LEU A 234 9.39 -4.96 5.92
N ASP A 235 10.00 -5.63 6.89
CA ASP A 235 11.13 -6.51 6.65
C ASP A 235 10.62 -7.92 6.32
N THR A 236 10.79 -8.36 5.07
CA THR A 236 10.28 -9.67 4.63
C THR A 236 10.97 -10.86 5.28
N GLU A 237 12.15 -10.67 5.88
CA GLU A 237 12.83 -11.71 6.68
C GLU A 237 12.23 -11.85 8.08
N GLN A 238 11.57 -10.81 8.60
CA GLN A 238 10.88 -10.82 9.90
C GLN A 238 9.37 -11.02 9.76
N MET A 239 8.88 -11.12 8.52
CA MET A 239 7.49 -11.41 8.23
C MET A 239 7.12 -12.79 8.78
N ASN A 240 5.94 -12.90 9.38
CA ASN A 240 5.47 -14.15 9.95
C ASN A 240 5.38 -15.26 8.87
N ASP A 241 6.01 -16.42 9.17
CA ASP A 241 6.15 -17.58 8.27
C ASP A 241 4.84 -18.05 7.63
N ARG A 242 3.70 -17.89 8.32
CA ARG A 242 2.39 -18.21 7.76
C ARG A 242 2.09 -17.33 6.55
N TYR A 243 2.34 -16.02 6.63
CA TYR A 243 2.11 -15.09 5.53
C TYR A 243 3.17 -15.23 4.45
N ARG A 244 4.43 -15.48 4.82
CA ARG A 244 5.48 -15.77 3.85
C ARG A 244 5.10 -16.95 2.94
N ARG A 245 4.66 -18.07 3.53
CA ARG A 245 4.16 -19.24 2.77
C ARG A 245 2.91 -18.94 1.97
N TYR A 246 1.94 -18.24 2.56
CA TYR A 246 0.72 -17.85 1.86
C TYR A 246 1.01 -17.04 0.59
N PHE A 247 1.90 -16.05 0.68
CA PHE A 247 2.26 -15.20 -0.46
C PHE A 247 3.11 -15.92 -1.51
N LEU A 248 3.98 -16.83 -1.09
CA LEU A 248 4.77 -17.66 -2.01
C LEU A 248 3.92 -18.73 -2.73
N GLY A 249 2.67 -18.95 -2.32
CA GLY A 249 1.82 -19.99 -2.90
C GLY A 249 2.06 -21.38 -2.32
N ASP A 250 2.81 -21.48 -1.21
CA ASP A 250 3.03 -22.73 -0.47
C ASP A 250 1.85 -23.09 0.45
N ALA A 251 0.75 -22.34 0.38
CA ALA A 251 -0.48 -22.63 1.11
C ALA A 251 -1.23 -23.79 0.43
N GLN A 252 -0.93 -25.00 0.88
CA GLN A 252 -1.79 -26.17 0.77
C GLN A 252 -2.41 -26.49 2.13
#